data_AF-A0A8H8D9Q2-F1
#
_entry.id   AF-A0A8H8D9Q2-F1
#
_cell.length_a   1.000
_cell.length_b   1.000
_cell.length_c   1.000
_cell.angle_alpha   90.00
_cell.angle_beta   90.00
_cell.angle_gamma   90.00
#
_symmetry.space_group_name_H-M   'P 1'
#
loop_
_entity.id
_entity.type
_entity.pdbx_description
1 polymer ?
#
loop_
_entity_poly.entity_id
_entity_poly.type
_entity_poly.pdbx_seq_one_letter_code
_entity_poly.pdbx_strand_id
1 'polypeptide(L)'
;MSKPTIITRSKNEEAPFSETQLLEIIDQNSKSDPEAIATELANKLAEISSRHKFIIQYTLLKANDVAFDLNISTDFVASWEPSKDGCINIRLDLEKEVGGDSNDGAKEKDEGSSNEDDDDVPKNSSEETDSSLTTETTTNQNQLNSLLLTVYWISI
;
A
#
# COMPACT_ATOMS: atom_id res chain seq x y z
N MET A 1 2.49 10.98 -8.57
CA MET A 1 3.13 10.77 -7.26
C MET A 1 2.70 11.84 -6.28
N SER A 2 1.91 11.41 -5.29
CA SER A 2 1.50 12.26 -4.18
C SER A 2 2.67 12.39 -3.22
N LYS A 3 2.95 13.62 -2.77
CA LYS A 3 4.05 13.87 -1.85
C LYS A 3 3.62 13.59 -0.41
N PRO A 4 4.50 12.99 0.41
CA PRO A 4 4.22 12.85 1.84
C PRO A 4 4.02 14.24 2.47
N THR A 5 3.04 14.36 3.35
CA THR A 5 2.64 15.63 3.97
C THR A 5 2.52 15.44 5.48
N ILE A 6 3.16 16.32 6.26
CA ILE A 6 3.01 16.34 7.72
C ILE A 6 1.62 16.89 8.06
N ILE A 7 0.84 16.12 8.83
CA ILE A 7 -0.52 16.50 9.24
C ILE A 7 -0.47 17.18 10.61
N THR A 8 0.23 16.57 11.57
CA THR A 8 0.33 17.07 12.94
C THR A 8 1.68 16.71 13.55
N ARG A 9 2.05 17.42 14.61
CA ARG A 9 3.29 17.22 15.37
C ARG A 9 3.04 17.46 16.85
N SER A 10 3.85 16.82 17.68
CA SER A 10 3.91 17.12 19.12
C SER A 10 4.46 18.53 19.37
N LYS A 11 4.33 19.03 20.60
CA LYS A 11 4.85 20.36 21.00
C LYS A 11 6.38 20.43 21.06
N ASN A 12 7.06 19.28 21.02
CA ASN A 12 8.50 19.23 21.02
C ASN A 12 9.03 19.49 19.59
N GLU A 13 9.82 20.54 19.44
CA GLU A 13 10.45 20.93 18.17
C GLU A 13 11.85 20.30 17.99
N GLU A 14 12.42 19.70 19.05
CA GLU A 14 13.77 19.12 19.05
C GLU A 14 13.77 17.65 18.59
N ALA A 15 13.15 17.37 17.44
CA ALA A 15 13.31 16.05 16.81
C ALA A 15 14.79 15.84 16.42
N PRO A 16 15.33 14.61 16.52
CA PRO A 16 16.71 14.34 16.15
C PRO A 16 16.94 14.31 14.62
N PHE A 17 15.95 14.72 13.83
CA PHE A 17 15.95 14.74 12.37
C PHE A 17 15.20 15.99 11.88
N SER A 18 15.53 16.45 10.68
CA SER A 18 14.72 17.48 10.02
C SER A 18 13.49 16.88 9.33
N GLU A 19 12.43 17.68 9.20
CA GLU A 19 11.24 17.29 8.45
C GLU A 19 11.56 16.95 6.99
N THR A 20 12.47 17.70 6.37
CA THR A 20 12.89 17.44 4.99
C THR A 20 13.52 16.05 4.85
N GLN A 21 14.40 15.67 5.77
CA GLN A 21 15.01 14.32 5.75
C GLN A 21 13.95 13.23 5.90
N LEU A 22 13.00 13.43 6.82
CA LEU A 22 11.93 12.47 7.05
C LEU A 22 11.04 12.28 5.82
N LEU A 23 10.63 13.39 5.20
CA LEU A 23 9.82 13.37 3.99
C LEU A 23 10.58 12.78 2.80
N GLU A 24 11.88 13.05 2.69
CA GLU A 24 12.72 12.49 1.63
C GLU A 24 12.85 10.96 1.76
N ILE A 25 13.05 10.42 2.97
CA ILE A 25 13.08 8.97 3.20
C ILE A 25 11.76 8.33 2.75
N ILE A 26 10.63 8.95 3.07
CA ILE A 26 9.30 8.43 2.69
C ILE A 26 9.08 8.54 1.17
N ASP A 27 9.45 9.66 0.56
CA ASP A 27 9.29 9.89 -0.88
C ASP A 27 10.11 8.89 -1.71
N GLN A 28 11.37 8.65 -1.31
CA GLN A 28 12.26 7.65 -1.93
C GLN A 28 11.69 6.22 -1.88
N ASN A 29 10.90 5.92 -0.85
CA ASN A 29 10.29 4.60 -0.63
C ASN A 29 8.79 4.57 -0.95
N SER A 30 8.23 5.61 -1.57
CA SER A 30 6.78 5.78 -1.76
C SER A 30 6.10 4.68 -2.59
N LYS A 31 6.87 3.89 -3.34
CA LYS A 31 6.39 2.76 -4.15
C LYS A 31 6.52 1.40 -3.45
N SER A 32 7.16 1.37 -2.29
CA SER A 32 7.37 0.16 -1.50
C SER A 32 6.13 -0.15 -0.67
N ASP A 33 6.01 -1.38 -0.19
CA ASP A 33 4.96 -1.75 0.74
C ASP A 33 5.04 -0.91 2.03
N PRO A 34 3.91 -0.60 2.68
CA PRO A 34 3.89 0.20 3.92
C PRO A 34 4.83 -0.31 5.02
N GLU A 35 4.95 -1.63 5.17
CA GLU A 35 5.87 -2.25 6.11
C GLU A 35 7.34 -1.98 5.76
N ALA A 36 7.69 -2.03 4.47
CA ALA A 36 9.02 -1.72 3.99
C ALA A 36 9.35 -0.23 4.21
N ILE A 37 8.40 0.68 3.96
CA ILE A 37 8.54 2.12 4.26
C ILE A 37 8.80 2.33 5.76
N ALA A 38 8.01 1.71 6.62
CA ALA A 38 8.16 1.83 8.07
C ALA A 38 9.49 1.26 8.57
N THR A 39 9.94 0.15 7.99
CA THR A 39 11.23 -0.48 8.30
C THR A 39 12.40 0.42 7.89
N GLU A 40 12.37 0.96 6.67
CA GLU A 40 13.42 1.85 6.18
C GLU A 40 13.49 3.14 6.99
N LEU A 41 12.33 3.71 7.36
CA LEU A 41 12.24 4.81 8.31
C LEU A 41 12.92 4.48 9.64
N ALA A 42 12.58 3.34 10.25
CA ALA A 42 13.17 2.94 11.53
C ALA A 42 14.70 2.81 11.43
N ASN A 43 15.20 2.19 10.36
CA ASN A 43 16.64 2.01 10.12
C ASN A 43 17.36 3.35 9.95
N LYS A 44 16.86 4.22 9.08
CA LYS A 44 17.46 5.53 8.80
C LYS A 44 17.45 6.44 10.03
N LEU A 45 16.37 6.43 10.81
CA LEU A 45 16.28 7.23 12.03
C LEU A 45 17.24 6.73 13.11
N ALA A 46 17.42 5.41 13.24
CA ALA A 46 18.42 4.84 14.15
C ALA A 46 19.86 5.19 13.74
N GLU A 47 20.16 5.30 12.44
CA GLU A 47 21.44 5.81 11.94
C GLU A 47 21.65 7.29 12.28
N ILE A 48 20.57 8.09 12.24
CA ILE A 48 20.61 9.54 12.53
C ILE A 48 20.85 9.79 14.03
N SER A 49 20.28 8.99 14.92
CA SER A 49 20.41 9.22 16.36
C SER A 49 20.53 7.95 17.18
N SER A 50 21.66 7.81 17.88
CA SER A 50 21.88 6.78 18.90
C SER A 50 21.37 7.18 20.30
N ARG A 51 20.88 8.41 20.47
CA ARG A 51 20.36 8.94 21.75
C ARG A 51 18.85 8.81 21.89
N HIS A 52 18.18 8.30 20.87
CA HIS A 52 16.74 8.14 20.84
C HIS A 52 16.36 6.72 20.47
N LYS A 53 15.26 6.23 21.04
CA LYS A 53 14.51 5.10 20.50
C LYS A 53 13.42 5.63 19.60
N PHE A 54 13.21 4.95 18.48
CA PHE A 54 12.17 5.30 17.52
C PHE A 54 11.07 4.25 17.54
N ILE A 55 9.82 4.70 17.48
CA ILE A 55 8.66 3.84 17.25
C ILE A 55 8.00 4.34 15.97
N ILE A 56 7.79 3.44 15.02
CA ILE A 56 7.12 3.75 13.75
C ILE A 56 5.80 2.99 13.75
N GLN A 57 4.70 3.72 13.74
CA GLN A 57 3.37 3.17 13.54
C GLN A 57 2.90 3.55 12.15
N TYR A 58 2.22 2.64 11.46
CA TYR A 58 1.54 2.95 10.22
C TYR A 58 0.10 2.43 10.23
N THR A 59 -0.76 3.09 9.46
CA THR A 59 -2.15 2.71 9.26
C THR A 59 -2.48 2.89 7.79
N LEU A 60 -2.82 1.78 7.14
CA LEU A 60 -3.18 1.75 5.73
C LEU A 60 -4.70 1.88 5.60
N LEU A 61 -5.14 2.89 4.87
CA LEU A 61 -6.53 3.14 4.55
C LEU A 61 -6.79 2.72 3.13
N LYS A 62 -7.67 1.73 2.96
CA LYS A 62 -8.19 1.30 1.67
C LYS A 62 -9.70 1.46 1.68
N ALA A 63 -10.22 2.33 0.83
CA ALA A 63 -11.66 2.50 0.66
C ALA A 63 -12.04 2.29 -0.81
N ASN A 64 -13.04 1.43 -1.03
CA ASN A 64 -13.54 1.11 -2.37
C ASN A 64 -14.59 2.10 -2.88
N ASP A 65 -15.04 3.02 -2.03
CA ASP A 65 -16.04 4.03 -2.35
C ASP A 65 -15.71 5.32 -1.60
N VAL A 66 -15.67 6.46 -2.30
CA VAL A 66 -15.36 7.80 -1.74
C VAL A 66 -16.58 8.49 -1.14
N ALA A 67 -17.75 7.84 -1.11
CA ALA A 67 -18.98 8.44 -0.61
C ALA A 67 -19.06 8.54 0.93
N PHE A 68 -17.93 8.69 1.64
CA PHE A 68 -17.92 8.95 3.08
C PHE A 68 -16.82 9.94 3.48
N ASP A 69 -17.18 10.83 4.40
CA ASP A 69 -16.24 11.77 5.03
C ASP A 69 -15.44 11.02 6.11
N LEU A 70 -14.28 10.49 5.73
CA LEU A 70 -13.40 9.75 6.63
C LEU A 70 -12.51 10.71 7.42
N ASN A 71 -12.87 10.94 8.67
CA ASN A 71 -12.01 11.65 9.61
C ASN A 71 -11.28 10.63 10.52
N ILE A 72 -9.95 10.57 10.40
CA ILE A 72 -9.11 9.73 11.26
C ILE A 72 -8.32 10.63 12.19
N SER A 73 -8.64 10.52 13.48
CA SER A 73 -7.87 11.11 14.56
C SER A 73 -7.00 10.03 15.22
N THR A 74 -5.72 10.31 15.38
CA THR A 74 -4.81 9.48 16.17
C THR A 74 -4.29 10.34 17.31
N ASP A 75 -4.74 10.01 18.52
CA ASP A 75 -4.26 10.61 19.76
C ASP A 75 -3.37 9.62 20.48
N PHE A 76 -2.25 10.11 20.98
CA PHE A 76 -1.29 9.31 21.72
C PHE A 76 -0.95 10.00 23.04
N VAL A 77 -0.94 9.22 24.12
CA VAL A 77 -0.57 9.68 25.45
C VAL A 77 0.58 8.82 25.93
N ALA A 78 1.65 9.46 26.36
CA ALA A 78 2.74 8.80 27.05
C ALA A 78 3.07 9.47 28.37
N SER A 79 3.52 8.65 29.31
CA SER A 79 4.06 9.07 30.60
C SER A 79 5.59 9.23 30.49
N TRP A 80 6.06 10.12 29.62
CA TRP A 80 7.47 10.44 29.44
C TRP A 80 7.71 11.95 29.38
N GLU A 81 8.98 12.39 29.26
CA GLU A 81 9.36 13.80 29.38
C GLU A 81 8.98 14.58 28.10
N PRO A 82 7.96 15.44 28.13
CA PRO A 82 7.42 16.07 26.94
C PRO A 82 8.38 17.09 26.29
N SER A 83 9.46 17.47 26.97
CA SER A 83 10.48 18.37 26.41
C SER A 83 11.55 17.65 25.60
N LYS A 84 11.66 16.31 25.69
CA LYS A 84 12.72 15.52 25.03
C LYS A 84 12.16 14.52 24.03
N ASP A 85 10.94 14.08 24.26
CA ASP A 85 10.27 13.08 23.47
C ASP A 85 9.21 13.75 22.58
N GLY A 86 8.82 13.10 21.50
CA GLY A 86 7.81 13.66 20.62
C GLY A 86 7.29 12.71 19.56
N CYS A 87 6.38 13.24 18.75
CA CYS A 87 5.80 12.52 17.62
C CYS A 87 5.50 13.43 16.44
N ILE A 88 5.44 12.83 15.25
CA ILE A 88 5.04 13.48 14.01
C ILE A 88 4.16 12.53 13.19
N ASN A 89 3.04 13.05 12.68
CA ASN A 89 2.10 12.32 11.83
C ASN A 89 2.21 12.78 10.39
N ILE A 90 2.24 11.82 9.48
CA ILE A 90 2.51 12.03 8.05
C ILE A 90 1.45 11.28 7.26
N ARG A 91 0.92 11.91 6.22
CA ARG A 91 0.05 11.28 5.21
C ARG A 91 0.81 11.08 3.92
N LEU A 92 0.70 9.90 3.33
CA LEU A 92 1.14 9.60 1.98
C LEU A 92 -0.05 9.04 1.19
N ASP A 93 -0.48 9.76 0.15
CA ASP A 93 -1.57 9.27 -0.70
C ASP A 93 -1.00 8.31 -1.74
N LEU A 94 -1.40 7.04 -1.67
CA LEU A 94 -0.88 5.96 -2.50
C LEU A 94 -1.61 5.95 -3.86
N GLU A 95 -0.88 5.65 -4.92
CA GLU A 95 -1.47 5.50 -6.24
C GLU A 95 -2.37 4.24 -6.29
N LYS A 96 -3.38 4.26 -7.17
CA LYS A 96 -4.31 3.14 -7.33
C LYS A 96 -3.57 1.92 -7.87
N GLU A 97 -3.69 0.77 -7.21
CA GLU A 97 -3.33 -0.51 -7.82
C GLU A 97 -4.27 -0.75 -9.00
N VAL A 98 -3.77 -0.55 -10.22
CA VAL A 98 -4.46 -0.98 -11.43
C VAL A 98 -4.32 -2.50 -11.48
N GLY A 99 -5.40 -3.21 -11.19
CA GLY A 99 -5.43 -4.67 -11.02
C GLY A 99 -4.69 -5.41 -12.14
N GLY A 100 -3.65 -6.15 -11.75
CA GLY A 100 -3.02 -7.15 -12.58
C GLY A 100 -3.87 -8.41 -12.57
N ASP A 101 -4.83 -8.50 -13.49
CA ASP A 101 -5.48 -9.76 -13.80
C ASP A 101 -4.60 -10.50 -14.81
N SER A 102 -3.88 -11.51 -14.35
CA SER A 102 -3.20 -12.50 -15.19
C SER A 102 -3.18 -13.83 -14.45
N ASN A 103 -4.39 -14.36 -14.32
CA ASN A 103 -4.77 -15.75 -14.51
C ASN A 103 -3.62 -16.79 -14.43
N ASP A 104 -3.65 -17.53 -13.32
CA ASP A 104 -2.95 -18.79 -13.11
C ASP A 104 -3.30 -19.77 -14.24
N GLY A 105 -2.33 -20.05 -15.12
CA GLY A 105 -2.45 -20.99 -16.21
C GLY A 105 -1.49 -22.15 -16.03
N ALA A 106 -1.74 -22.99 -15.02
CA ALA A 106 -1.12 -24.30 -14.91
C ALA A 106 -1.38 -25.11 -16.19
N LYS A 107 -0.33 -25.36 -16.97
CA LYS A 107 -0.31 -26.44 -17.96
C LYS A 107 0.62 -27.53 -17.45
N GLU A 108 0.03 -28.52 -16.79
CA GLU A 108 0.56 -29.88 -16.77
C GLU A 108 0.80 -30.32 -18.22
N LYS A 109 2.04 -30.72 -18.52
CA LYS A 109 2.36 -31.50 -19.71
C LYS A 109 2.31 -32.97 -19.31
N ASP A 110 1.32 -33.66 -19.84
CA ASP A 110 1.25 -35.13 -19.89
C ASP A 110 1.63 -35.57 -21.31
N GLU A 111 2.60 -36.46 -21.44
CA GLU A 111 2.87 -37.22 -22.68
C GLU A 111 3.22 -38.67 -22.29
N GLY A 112 2.30 -39.59 -22.61
CA GLY A 112 2.46 -41.01 -22.31
C GLY A 112 1.42 -41.94 -22.94
N SER A 113 1.49 -42.12 -24.26
CA SER A 113 1.28 -43.38 -25.01
C SER A 113 -0.12 -44.05 -25.17
N SER A 114 -0.63 -43.99 -26.41
CA SER A 114 -1.14 -45.06 -27.29
C SER A 114 -2.07 -46.18 -26.78
N ASN A 115 -3.28 -46.30 -27.37
CA ASN A 115 -3.61 -47.32 -28.38
C ASN A 115 -5.03 -47.19 -28.95
N GLU A 116 -5.16 -47.79 -30.14
CA GLU A 116 -6.17 -47.81 -31.20
C GLU A 116 -7.56 -48.36 -30.79
N ASP A 117 -8.63 -47.90 -31.47
CA ASP A 117 -9.45 -48.73 -32.37
C ASP A 117 -10.63 -47.94 -32.97
N ASP A 118 -10.91 -48.24 -34.24
CA ASP A 118 -11.90 -47.69 -35.17
C ASP A 118 -13.37 -47.88 -34.74
N ASP A 119 -14.24 -46.92 -35.07
CA ASP A 119 -15.48 -47.17 -35.85
C ASP A 119 -16.23 -45.88 -36.27
N ASP A 120 -16.78 -45.96 -37.49
CA ASP A 120 -17.51 -45.03 -38.39
C ASP A 120 -18.48 -43.91 -37.84
N VAL A 121 -18.23 -42.64 -38.23
CA VAL A 121 -18.96 -41.72 -39.19
C VAL A 121 -20.54 -41.67 -39.19
N PRO A 122 -21.30 -40.56 -39.52
CA PRO A 122 -20.94 -39.23 -40.13
C PRO A 122 -21.55 -37.91 -39.55
N LYS A 123 -20.89 -36.80 -39.96
CA LYS A 123 -21.29 -35.38 -40.26
C LYS A 123 -22.76 -34.92 -40.16
N ASN A 124 -23.02 -33.71 -39.62
CA ASN A 124 -22.99 -32.39 -40.32
C ASN A 124 -23.76 -31.26 -39.56
N SER A 125 -23.40 -29.98 -39.83
CA SER A 125 -24.15 -28.71 -39.59
C SER A 125 -24.17 -28.15 -38.16
N SER A 126 -23.93 -26.87 -37.84
CA SER A 126 -23.82 -25.60 -38.61
C SER A 126 -23.15 -24.50 -37.74
N GLU A 127 -22.56 -23.52 -38.41
CA GLU A 127 -22.15 -22.20 -37.91
C GLU A 127 -23.32 -21.42 -37.27
N GLU A 128 -23.05 -20.56 -36.28
CA GLU A 128 -23.18 -19.09 -36.41
C GLU A 128 -22.91 -18.36 -35.08
N THR A 129 -22.09 -17.32 -35.21
CA THR A 129 -21.78 -16.24 -34.27
C THR A 129 -22.92 -15.24 -34.12
N ASP A 130 -23.21 -14.79 -32.90
CA ASP A 130 -23.75 -13.44 -32.62
C ASP A 130 -23.46 -13.11 -31.13
N SER A 131 -22.44 -12.33 -30.77
CA SER A 131 -22.40 -10.86 -30.79
C SER A 131 -23.64 -10.19 -30.22
N SER A 132 -23.64 -9.86 -28.92
CA SER A 132 -24.35 -8.66 -28.45
C SER A 132 -23.95 -8.26 -27.02
N LEU A 133 -23.29 -7.09 -26.97
CA LEU A 133 -23.29 -6.09 -25.90
C LEU A 133 -22.68 -6.47 -24.54
N THR A 134 -21.38 -6.21 -24.48
CA THR A 134 -20.75 -5.51 -23.36
C THR A 134 -21.55 -4.25 -23.00
N THR A 135 -22.18 -4.24 -21.82
CA THR A 135 -22.32 -3.01 -21.05
C THR A 135 -21.25 -3.03 -19.98
N GLU A 136 -20.05 -2.59 -20.36
CA GLU A 136 -19.06 -2.06 -19.44
C GLU A 136 -19.71 -0.93 -18.65
N THR A 137 -20.22 -1.25 -17.47
CA THR A 137 -20.46 -0.20 -16.47
C THR A 137 -19.09 0.05 -15.86
N THR A 138 -18.30 0.91 -16.51
CA THR A 138 -17.05 1.43 -15.93
C THR A 138 -17.45 2.32 -14.76
N THR A 139 -17.74 1.70 -13.63
CA THR A 139 -17.84 2.41 -12.35
C THR A 139 -16.42 2.86 -12.03
N ASN A 140 -16.10 4.11 -12.39
CA ASN A 140 -14.98 4.83 -11.82
C ASN A 140 -15.28 5.06 -10.33
N GLN A 141 -15.14 4.00 -9.53
CA GLN A 141 -15.03 4.08 -8.10
C GLN A 141 -13.70 4.77 -7.83
N ASN A 142 -13.77 6.04 -7.38
CA ASN A 142 -12.61 6.67 -6.77
C ASN A 142 -12.32 5.85 -5.51
N GLN A 143 -11.17 5.19 -5.50
CA GLN A 143 -10.69 4.48 -4.33
C GLN A 143 -9.79 5.43 -3.54
N LEU A 144 -9.94 5.46 -2.22
CA LEU A 144 -9.01 6.18 -1.35
C LEU A 144 -7.98 5.17 -0.85
N ASN A 145 -6.74 5.35 -1.31
CA ASN A 145 -5.58 4.61 -0.82
C ASN A 145 -4.64 5.62 -0.16
N SER A 146 -4.57 5.61 1.16
CA SER A 146 -3.70 6.53 1.90
C SER A 146 -3.00 5.80 3.02
N LEU A 147 -1.73 6.13 3.23
CA LEU A 147 -0.90 5.63 4.30
C LEU A 147 -0.69 6.74 5.31
N LEU A 148 -1.12 6.50 6.55
CA LEU A 148 -0.78 7.33 7.69
C LEU A 148 0.42 6.72 8.40
N LEU A 149 1.46 7.53 8.61
CA LEU A 149 2.68 7.17 9.34
C LEU A 149 2.79 8.05 10.57
N THR A 150 3.04 7.45 11.72
CA THR A 150 3.37 8.16 12.96
C THR A 150 4.76 7.75 13.40
N VAL A 151 5.64 8.74 13.53
CA VAL A 151 7.01 8.55 14.00
C VAL A 151 7.12 9.14 15.39
N TYR A 152 7.48 8.32 16.37
CA TYR A 152 7.79 8.72 17.73
C TYR A 152 9.30 8.68 17.95
N TRP A 153 9.82 9.63 18.71
CA TRP A 153 11.20 9.60 19.22
C TRP A 153 11.18 9.77 20.73
N ILE A 154 11.97 8.93 21.42
CA ILE A 154 12.05 8.88 22.87
C ILE A 154 13.52 8.96 23.27
N SER A 155 13.90 9.99 24.00
CA SER A 155 15.24 10.25 24.50
C SER A 155 15.67 9.19 25.53
N ILE A 156 16.94 8.77 25.47
CA ILE A 156 17.55 7.76 26.36
C ILE A 156 18.62 8.39 27.23
#